data_AF-A0A150UUG2-F1
#
_entry.id   AF-A0A150UUG2-F1
#
_cell.length_a   1.000
_cell.length_b   1.000
_cell.length_c   1.000
_cell.angle_alpha   90.00
_cell.angle_beta   90.00
_cell.angle_gamma   90.00
#
_symmetry.space_group_name_H-M   'P 1'
#
loop_
_entity.id
_entity.type
_entity.pdbx_description
1 polymer ?
#
loop_
_entity_poly.entity_id
_entity_poly.type
_entity_poly.pdbx_seq_one_letter_code
_entity_poly.pdbx_strand_id
1 'polypeptide(L)'
;YAQKVLLSHNVHRANHSASALVWSDHLALSARKIAISCVYAHNTAVDGGGYGQNIAAGISADNVTAVVTDLFYNSEVEWFLGLYQQQQPSMANFEHWGHFSQVVWKSTTKVGCATVDCSAKGLSNVGADVNPIFTVCNYDPPGNYENEYARNVGEPLNYP
;
A
#
# COMPACT_ATOMS: atom_id res chain seq x y z
N TYR A 1 -10.04 11.28 -6.37
CA TYR A 1 -9.00 10.62 -5.54
C TYR A 1 -9.39 9.17 -5.21
N ALA A 2 -10.40 8.90 -4.37
CA ALA A 2 -10.78 7.54 -3.96
C ALA A 2 -10.99 6.55 -5.12
N GLN A 3 -11.71 6.96 -6.17
CA GLN A 3 -11.89 6.13 -7.37
C GLN A 3 -10.58 5.77 -8.07
N LYS A 4 -9.59 6.68 -8.13
CA LYS A 4 -8.26 6.43 -8.71
C LYS A 4 -7.51 5.38 -7.90
N VAL A 5 -7.56 5.50 -6.56
CA VAL A 5 -6.96 4.52 -5.63
C VAL A 5 -7.62 3.15 -5.81
N LEU A 6 -8.95 3.08 -5.81
CA LEU A 6 -9.66 1.81 -5.97
C LEU A 6 -9.39 1.18 -7.33
N LEU A 7 -9.43 1.97 -8.40
CA LEU A 7 -9.16 1.48 -9.75
C LEU A 7 -7.77 0.86 -9.84
N SER A 8 -6.72 1.57 -9.43
CA SER A 8 -5.35 1.06 -9.51
C SER A 8 -5.12 -0.17 -8.65
N HIS A 9 -5.69 -0.24 -7.43
CA HIS A 9 -5.63 -1.46 -6.62
C HIS A 9 -6.37 -2.62 -7.29
N ASN A 10 -7.58 -2.38 -7.78
CA ASN A 10 -8.46 -3.44 -8.25
C ASN A 10 -8.03 -4.04 -9.59
N VAL A 11 -7.33 -3.28 -10.44
CA VAL A 11 -6.66 -3.79 -11.64
C VAL A 11 -5.62 -4.85 -11.25
N HIS A 12 -4.71 -4.51 -10.32
CA HIS A 12 -3.67 -5.43 -9.86
C HIS A 12 -4.23 -6.62 -9.09
N ARG A 13 -5.23 -6.38 -8.22
CA ARG A 13 -5.89 -7.45 -7.46
C ARG A 13 -6.59 -8.46 -8.37
N ALA A 14 -7.27 -7.99 -9.43
CA ALA A 14 -7.89 -8.88 -10.41
C ALA A 14 -6.85 -9.79 -11.07
N ASN A 15 -5.67 -9.24 -11.40
CA ASN A 15 -4.56 -10.04 -11.95
C ASN A 15 -4.03 -11.09 -10.96
N HIS A 16 -4.24 -10.94 -9.65
CA HIS A 16 -3.79 -11.88 -8.62
C HIS A 16 -4.91 -12.73 -8.00
N SER A 17 -6.06 -12.83 -8.68
CA SER A 17 -7.26 -13.53 -8.18
C SER A 17 -7.75 -13.03 -6.81
N ALA A 18 -7.53 -11.74 -6.52
CA ALA A 18 -8.00 -11.08 -5.31
C ALA A 18 -9.26 -10.25 -5.61
N SER A 19 -10.24 -10.32 -4.71
CA SER A 19 -11.51 -9.58 -4.86
C SER A 19 -11.28 -8.07 -4.78
N ALA A 20 -12.12 -7.29 -5.47
CA ALA A 20 -12.03 -5.84 -5.45
C ALA A 20 -12.18 -5.26 -4.03
N LEU A 21 -11.34 -4.28 -3.69
CA LEU A 21 -11.46 -3.49 -2.48
C LEU A 21 -12.62 -2.51 -2.60
N VAL A 22 -13.17 -2.14 -1.45
CA VAL A 22 -14.07 -0.99 -1.30
C VAL A 22 -13.37 0.14 -0.53
N TRP A 23 -13.82 1.38 -0.75
CA TRP A 23 -13.27 2.52 -0.04
C TRP A 23 -13.79 2.58 1.40
N SER A 24 -12.92 2.97 2.33
CA SER A 24 -13.27 3.23 3.72
C SER A 24 -12.89 4.66 4.11
N ASP A 25 -13.90 5.49 4.37
CA ASP A 25 -13.68 6.87 4.85
C ASP A 25 -13.00 6.90 6.22
N HIS A 26 -13.26 5.92 7.09
CA HIS A 26 -12.59 5.81 8.39
C HIS A 26 -11.08 5.63 8.21
N LEU A 27 -10.66 4.68 7.37
CA LEU A 27 -9.25 4.43 7.10
C LEU A 27 -8.57 5.64 6.45
N ALA A 28 -9.28 6.34 5.57
CA ALA A 28 -8.78 7.54 4.91
C ALA A 28 -8.62 8.73 5.87
N LEU A 29 -9.52 8.88 6.84
CA LEU A 29 -9.40 9.89 7.91
C LEU A 29 -8.17 9.61 8.78
N SER A 30 -7.95 8.35 9.18
CA SER A 30 -6.76 7.97 9.95
C SER A 30 -5.48 8.16 9.12
N ALA A 31 -5.50 7.77 7.84
CA ALA A 31 -4.39 8.01 6.91
C ALA A 31 -4.05 9.50 6.80
N ARG A 32 -5.06 10.37 6.74
CA ARG A 32 -4.87 11.82 6.69
C ARG A 32 -4.24 12.37 7.98
N LYS A 33 -4.68 11.90 9.15
CA LYS A 33 -4.08 12.30 10.44
C LYS A 33 -2.59 11.96 10.49
N ILE A 34 -2.20 10.80 9.95
CA ILE A 34 -0.80 10.38 9.84
C ILE A 34 -0.06 11.26 8.83
N ALA A 35 -0.61 11.44 7.62
CA ALA A 35 0.06 12.16 6.55
C ALA A 35 0.31 13.64 6.87
N ILE A 36 -0.58 14.30 7.63
CA ILE A 36 -0.41 15.70 8.06
C ILE A 36 0.78 15.90 9.03
N SER A 37 1.28 14.83 9.66
CA SER A 37 2.49 14.91 10.48
C SER A 37 3.73 15.28 9.68
N CYS A 38 3.74 15.01 8.37
CA CYS A 38 4.90 15.20 7.50
C CYS A 38 6.17 14.48 8.00
N VAL A 39 5.97 13.32 8.62
CA VAL A 39 7.03 12.39 9.01
C VAL A 39 6.83 11.11 8.22
N TYR A 40 7.76 10.80 7.31
CA TYR A 40 7.73 9.57 6.54
C TYR A 40 8.09 8.37 7.44
N ALA A 41 7.07 7.83 8.09
CA ALA A 41 7.17 6.68 8.98
C ALA A 41 5.82 5.95 9.07
N HIS A 42 5.87 4.65 9.32
CA HIS A 42 4.67 3.88 9.59
C HIS A 42 4.05 4.26 10.94
N ASN A 43 2.72 4.34 10.99
CA ASN A 43 1.96 4.50 12.22
C ASN A 43 0.57 3.82 12.07
N THR A 44 0.43 2.64 12.67
CA THR A 44 -0.79 1.82 12.62
C THR A 44 -1.59 1.84 13.93
N ALA A 45 -1.34 2.82 14.81
CA ALA A 45 -2.01 2.96 16.10
C ALA A 45 -3.06 4.08 16.13
N VAL A 46 -3.15 4.90 15.08
CA VAL A 46 -4.10 6.03 15.01
C VAL A 46 -5.54 5.50 14.96
N ASP A 47 -6.45 6.15 15.70
CA ASP A 47 -7.89 5.82 15.75
C ASP A 47 -8.20 4.34 16.09
N GLY A 48 -7.42 3.76 17.01
CA GLY A 48 -7.63 2.39 17.49
C GLY A 48 -6.84 1.32 16.73
N GLY A 49 -6.18 1.69 15.63
CA GLY A 49 -5.26 0.82 14.91
C GLY A 49 -5.88 -0.43 14.31
N GLY A 50 -5.09 -1.52 14.23
CA GLY A 50 -5.56 -2.82 13.74
C GLY A 50 -5.71 -2.91 12.21
N TYR A 51 -5.11 -1.99 11.46
CA TYR A 51 -5.10 -1.97 10.00
C TYR A 51 -3.67 -2.13 9.46
N GLY A 52 -3.54 -2.64 8.23
CA GLY A 52 -2.28 -2.69 7.49
C GLY A 52 -1.97 -1.32 6.87
N GLN A 53 -0.73 -1.09 6.43
CA GLN A 53 -0.35 0.22 5.89
C GLN A 53 0.76 0.14 4.85
N ASN A 54 0.56 0.87 3.75
CA ASN A 54 1.60 1.24 2.80
C ASN A 54 1.81 2.76 2.84
N ILE A 55 3.05 3.21 2.70
CA ILE A 55 3.39 4.63 2.64
C ILE A 55 4.30 4.94 1.45
N ALA A 56 4.15 6.11 0.85
CA ALA A 56 4.98 6.56 -0.26
C ALA A 56 5.22 8.07 -0.19
N ALA A 57 6.31 8.52 -0.82
CA ALA A 57 6.62 9.94 -0.94
C ALA A 57 6.87 10.34 -2.40
N GLY A 58 6.73 11.63 -2.69
CA GLY A 58 7.18 12.22 -3.97
C GLY A 58 6.12 12.41 -5.06
N ILE A 59 4.96 11.75 -4.96
CA ILE A 59 3.91 11.80 -5.99
C ILE A 59 2.67 12.53 -5.48
N SER A 60 2.19 13.52 -6.25
CA SER A 60 1.01 14.33 -5.92
C SER A 60 -0.29 13.53 -5.91
N ALA A 61 -1.30 14.05 -5.19
CA ALA A 61 -2.61 13.42 -5.09
C ALA A 61 -3.31 13.22 -6.45
N ASP A 62 -3.02 14.08 -7.43
CA ASP A 62 -3.58 13.99 -8.77
C ASP A 62 -3.09 12.76 -9.54
N ASN A 63 -1.88 12.28 -9.21
CA ASN A 63 -1.27 11.10 -9.80
C ASN A 63 -1.17 9.92 -8.81
N VAL A 64 -2.11 9.81 -7.87
CA VAL A 64 -2.12 8.71 -6.88
C VAL A 64 -2.17 7.30 -7.52
N THR A 65 -2.61 7.20 -8.78
CA THR A 65 -2.51 5.94 -9.55
C THR A 65 -1.07 5.46 -9.68
N ALA A 66 -0.11 6.36 -9.90
CA ALA A 66 1.32 6.01 -9.99
C ALA A 66 1.90 5.57 -8.64
N VAL A 67 1.37 6.08 -7.50
CA VAL A 67 1.78 5.56 -6.18
C VAL A 67 1.44 4.07 -6.07
N VAL A 68 0.20 3.70 -6.40
CA VAL A 68 -0.24 2.31 -6.27
C VAL A 68 0.39 1.43 -7.34
N THR A 69 0.37 1.86 -8.59
CA THR A 69 0.82 1.04 -9.71
C THR A 69 2.33 0.97 -9.79
N ASP A 70 3.04 2.08 -9.66
CA ASP A 70 4.48 2.09 -9.91
C ASP A 70 5.29 1.83 -8.65
N LEU A 71 4.92 2.47 -7.52
CA LEU A 71 5.70 2.36 -6.27
C LEU A 71 5.30 1.18 -5.39
N PHE A 72 4.01 0.84 -5.30
CA PHE A 72 3.58 -0.29 -4.47
C PHE A 72 3.54 -1.62 -5.21
N TYR A 73 3.38 -1.62 -6.54
CA TYR A 73 3.20 -2.86 -7.30
C TYR A 73 4.34 -3.13 -8.28
N ASN A 74 4.52 -2.31 -9.33
CA ASN A 74 5.47 -2.61 -10.43
C ASN A 74 6.92 -2.70 -9.94
N SER A 75 7.34 -1.85 -9.00
CA SER A 75 8.71 -1.90 -8.45
C SER A 75 8.98 -3.11 -7.56
N GLU A 76 7.94 -3.82 -7.14
CA GLU A 76 8.00 -4.85 -6.09
C GLU A 76 7.57 -6.25 -6.53
N VAL A 77 6.70 -6.37 -7.53
CA VAL A 77 6.13 -7.66 -7.96
C VAL A 77 7.20 -8.69 -8.35
N GLU A 78 8.28 -8.24 -9.00
CA GLU A 78 9.38 -9.11 -9.42
C GLU A 78 10.16 -9.70 -8.23
N TRP A 79 10.19 -9.02 -7.08
CA TRP A 79 10.85 -9.51 -5.87
C TRP A 79 10.10 -10.66 -5.20
N PHE A 80 8.81 -10.84 -5.55
CA PHE A 80 8.00 -11.95 -5.06
C PHE A 80 8.02 -13.18 -5.99
N LEU A 81 8.71 -13.11 -7.14
CA LEU A 81 8.86 -14.25 -8.04
C LEU A 81 9.57 -15.41 -7.32
N GLY A 82 8.92 -16.57 -7.29
CA GLY A 82 9.40 -17.77 -6.59
C GLY A 82 9.00 -17.86 -5.10
N LEU A 83 8.35 -16.83 -4.55
CA LEU A 83 7.81 -16.84 -3.19
C LEU A 83 6.34 -17.29 -3.13
N TYR A 84 5.66 -17.35 -4.27
CA TYR A 84 4.29 -17.86 -4.37
C TYR A 84 4.17 -19.27 -3.78
N GLN A 85 2.98 -19.57 -3.23
CA GLN A 85 2.64 -20.84 -2.58
C GLN A 85 3.41 -21.14 -1.28
N GLN A 86 4.39 -20.33 -0.88
CA GLN A 86 5.05 -20.43 0.42
C GLN A 86 4.16 -19.83 1.51
N GLN A 87 3.90 -20.59 2.59
CA GLN A 87 3.13 -20.06 3.73
C GLN A 87 3.92 -18.97 4.49
N GLN A 88 5.23 -19.16 4.58
CA GLN A 88 6.18 -18.25 5.22
C GLN A 88 7.37 -18.02 4.28
N PRO A 89 7.28 -17.11 3.30
CA PRO A 89 8.45 -16.68 2.56
C PRO A 89 9.47 -16.03 3.49
N SER A 90 10.75 -16.01 3.06
CA SER A 90 11.80 -15.32 3.81
C SER A 90 11.50 -13.83 3.95
N MET A 91 11.51 -13.32 5.17
CA MET A 91 11.30 -11.90 5.47
C MET A 91 12.58 -11.04 5.28
N ALA A 92 13.69 -11.64 4.82
CA ALA A 92 14.98 -10.97 4.70
C ALA A 92 14.99 -9.77 3.74
N ASN A 93 14.09 -9.77 2.75
CA ASN A 93 13.95 -8.70 1.76
C ASN A 93 12.52 -8.11 1.78
N PHE A 94 11.84 -8.15 2.93
CA PHE A 94 10.43 -7.76 3.03
C PHE A 94 10.17 -6.33 2.56
N GLU A 95 11.11 -5.42 2.81
CA GLU A 95 11.08 -4.04 2.34
C GLU A 95 11.04 -3.87 0.82
N HIS A 96 11.33 -4.93 0.06
CA HIS A 96 11.30 -4.95 -1.40
C HIS A 96 10.02 -5.56 -2.00
N TRP A 97 9.15 -6.16 -1.19
CA TRP A 97 7.89 -6.78 -1.68
C TRP A 97 6.67 -6.60 -0.75
N GLY A 98 6.86 -5.97 0.40
CA GLY A 98 5.85 -5.80 1.43
C GLY A 98 4.67 -4.93 0.99
N HIS A 99 4.92 -3.89 0.18
CA HIS A 99 3.83 -3.08 -0.35
C HIS A 99 3.01 -3.85 -1.38
N PHE A 100 3.69 -4.57 -2.28
CA PHE A 100 3.06 -5.42 -3.30
C PHE A 100 2.12 -6.44 -2.66
N SER A 101 2.65 -7.21 -1.72
CA SER A 101 1.91 -8.27 -1.03
C SER A 101 0.68 -7.74 -0.30
N GLN A 102 0.75 -6.55 0.30
CA GLN A 102 -0.42 -5.88 0.90
C GLN A 102 -1.46 -5.43 -0.14
N VAL A 103 -1.04 -4.89 -1.29
CA VAL A 103 -1.96 -4.48 -2.39
C VAL A 103 -2.79 -5.67 -2.86
N VAL A 104 -2.15 -6.82 -3.08
CA VAL A 104 -2.80 -8.02 -3.63
C VAL A 104 -3.34 -8.99 -2.58
N TRP A 105 -3.21 -8.66 -1.29
CA TRP A 105 -3.64 -9.53 -0.19
C TRP A 105 -5.13 -9.85 -0.26
N LYS A 106 -5.48 -11.12 -0.52
CA LYS A 106 -6.87 -11.54 -0.80
C LYS A 106 -7.84 -11.26 0.34
N SER A 107 -7.41 -11.43 1.59
CA SER A 107 -8.29 -11.23 2.76
C SER A 107 -8.55 -9.75 3.07
N THR A 108 -7.74 -8.82 2.54
CA THR A 108 -7.98 -7.38 2.68
C THR A 108 -9.21 -7.02 1.85
N THR A 109 -10.14 -6.26 2.44
CA THR A 109 -11.43 -5.92 1.79
C THR A 109 -11.64 -4.42 1.61
N LYS A 110 -10.96 -3.59 2.41
CA LYS A 110 -11.11 -2.15 2.42
C LYS A 110 -9.77 -1.44 2.33
N VAL A 111 -9.78 -0.28 1.70
CA VAL A 111 -8.65 0.66 1.69
C VAL A 111 -9.13 2.09 1.91
N GLY A 112 -8.34 2.88 2.61
CA GLY A 112 -8.50 4.32 2.68
C GLY A 112 -7.14 4.99 2.68
N CYS A 113 -6.96 5.98 1.80
CA CYS A 113 -5.70 6.67 1.62
C CYS A 113 -5.83 8.18 1.79
N ALA A 114 -4.71 8.84 2.08
CA ALA A 114 -4.56 10.28 2.02
C ALA A 114 -3.19 10.65 1.46
N THR A 115 -3.17 11.71 0.65
CA THR A 115 -1.94 12.34 0.17
C THR A 115 -1.91 13.78 0.66
N VAL A 116 -0.80 14.19 1.28
CA VAL A 116 -0.62 15.51 1.86
C VAL A 116 0.63 16.17 1.29
N ASP A 117 0.49 17.43 0.89
CA ASP A 117 1.61 18.29 0.54
C ASP A 117 2.25 18.85 1.82
N CYS A 118 3.50 18.49 2.05
CA CYS A 118 4.32 18.87 3.18
C CYS A 118 5.32 19.98 2.85
N SER A 119 5.25 20.61 1.66
CA SER A 119 6.19 21.65 1.21
C SER A 119 6.38 22.80 2.21
N ALA A 120 5.31 23.16 2.93
CA ALA A 120 5.38 24.24 3.93
C ALA A 120 6.17 23.88 5.20
N LYS A 121 6.29 22.60 5.55
CA LYS A 121 6.96 22.12 6.77
C LYS A 121 8.23 21.30 6.50
N GLY A 122 8.39 20.85 5.27
CA GLY A 122 9.30 19.76 4.91
C GLY A 122 8.72 18.39 5.27
N LEU A 123 9.08 17.38 4.46
CA LEU A 123 8.82 15.98 4.78
C LEU A 123 10.09 15.42 5.44
N SER A 124 9.96 14.92 6.67
CA SER A 124 11.08 14.29 7.40
C SER A 124 11.22 12.81 7.01
N ASN A 125 12.40 12.24 7.23
CA ASN A 125 12.74 10.82 6.94
C ASN A 125 12.67 10.42 5.46
N VAL A 126 12.90 11.38 4.56
CA VAL A 126 13.06 11.13 3.12
C VAL A 126 14.40 11.67 2.64
N GLY A 127 14.84 11.21 1.46
CA GLY A 127 16.03 11.76 0.80
C GLY A 127 15.85 13.23 0.44
N ALA A 128 16.95 13.97 0.34
CA ALA A 128 16.94 15.42 0.10
C ALA A 128 16.23 15.84 -1.20
N ASP A 129 16.26 14.97 -2.21
CA ASP A 129 15.67 15.23 -3.54
C ASP A 129 14.22 14.73 -3.68
N VAL A 130 13.62 14.21 -2.60
CA VAL A 130 12.24 13.72 -2.62
C VAL A 130 11.28 14.91 -2.49
N ASN A 131 10.43 15.09 -3.50
CA ASN A 131 9.33 16.06 -3.44
C ASN A 131 8.51 15.81 -2.15
N PRO A 132 8.28 16.83 -1.29
CA PRO A 132 7.69 16.65 0.04
C PRO A 132 6.18 16.41 -0.02
N ILE A 133 5.76 15.39 -0.76
CA ILE A 133 4.40 14.89 -0.79
C ILE A 133 4.38 13.54 -0.08
N PHE A 134 3.49 13.36 0.88
CA PHE A 134 3.40 12.13 1.67
C PHE A 134 2.04 11.44 1.45
N THR A 135 2.08 10.19 0.98
CA THR A 135 0.90 9.34 0.80
C THR A 135 0.89 8.21 1.82
N VAL A 136 -0.25 8.01 2.48
CA VAL A 136 -0.52 6.90 3.40
C VAL A 136 -1.76 6.17 2.91
N CYS A 137 -1.69 4.85 2.80
CA CYS A 137 -2.83 3.97 2.51
C CYS A 137 -2.96 2.94 3.63
N ASN A 138 -4.13 2.89 4.27
CA ASN A 138 -4.46 1.94 5.32
C ASN A 138 -5.42 0.86 4.79
N TYR A 139 -5.27 -0.38 5.29
CA TYR A 139 -5.94 -1.58 4.78
C TYR A 139 -6.65 -2.36 5.89
N ASP A 140 -7.87 -2.81 5.64
CA ASP A 140 -8.67 -3.59 6.60
C ASP A 140 -9.37 -4.80 5.92
N PRO A 141 -9.25 -6.02 6.47
CA PRO A 141 -8.26 -6.45 7.47
C PRO A 141 -6.80 -6.21 7.01
N PRO A 142 -5.82 -6.14 7.95
CA PRO A 142 -4.41 -6.06 7.61
C PRO A 142 -3.93 -7.27 6.79
N GLY A 143 -2.96 -7.01 5.91
CA GLY A 143 -2.22 -8.05 5.21
C GLY A 143 -0.90 -8.43 5.90
N ASN A 144 -0.08 -9.18 5.17
CA ASN A 144 1.31 -9.52 5.55
C ASN A 144 1.44 -10.27 6.89
N TYR A 145 0.42 -11.06 7.25
CA TYR A 145 0.49 -11.98 8.38
C TYR A 145 1.37 -13.19 8.04
N GLU A 146 2.32 -13.48 8.94
CA GLU A 146 3.10 -14.71 8.89
C GLU A 146 2.18 -15.93 8.78
N ASN A 147 2.62 -16.96 8.04
CA ASN A 147 1.88 -18.18 7.73
C ASN A 147 0.73 -18.05 6.74
N GLU A 148 0.42 -16.84 6.27
CA GLU A 148 -0.77 -16.62 5.46
C GLU A 148 -0.49 -16.22 4.01
N TYR A 149 0.77 -16.17 3.59
CA TYR A 149 1.16 -15.67 2.26
C TYR A 149 0.61 -16.55 1.12
N ALA A 150 0.81 -17.87 1.18
CA ALA A 150 0.33 -18.81 0.15
C ALA A 150 -1.16 -18.67 -0.18
N ARG A 151 -2.00 -18.39 0.82
CA ARG A 151 -3.46 -18.24 0.62
C ARG A 151 -3.86 -16.84 0.19
N ASN A 152 -3.03 -15.82 0.46
CA ASN A 152 -3.40 -14.42 0.25
C ASN A 152 -2.70 -13.73 -0.93
N VAL A 153 -1.57 -14.25 -1.40
CA VAL A 153 -0.83 -13.69 -2.54
C VAL A 153 -0.86 -14.72 -3.67
N GLY A 154 -1.79 -14.53 -4.61
CA GLY A 154 -1.92 -15.41 -5.78
C GLY A 154 -0.86 -15.10 -6.83
N GLU A 155 -0.54 -16.05 -7.70
CA GLU A 155 0.25 -15.79 -8.91
C GLU A 155 -0.52 -14.88 -9.87
N PRO A 156 0.18 -14.04 -10.66
CA PRO A 156 -0.45 -13.23 -11.68
C PRO A 156 -1.08 -14.10 -12.77
N LEU A 157 -2.27 -13.71 -13.24
CA LEU A 157 -3.02 -14.38 -14.30
C LEU A 157 -2.54 -13.99 -15.71
N ASN A 158 -1.49 -13.17 -15.80
CA ASN A 158 -0.96 -12.58 -17.03
C ASN A 158 -2.03 -11.79 -17.81
N TYR A 159 -2.89 -11.07 -17.09
CA TYR A 159 -3.79 -10.11 -17.73
C TYR A 159 -2.98 -8.94 -18.31
N PRO A 160 -3.35 -8.46 -19.51
CA PRO A 160 -2.69 -7.31 -20.14
C PRO A 160 -2.89 -6.02 -19.34
#